data_AF-A0A7V0NZ61-F1
#
_entry.id   AF-A0A7V0NZ61-F1
#
_cell.length_a   1.000
_cell.length_b   1.000
_cell.length_c   1.000
_cell.angle_alpha   90.00
_cell.angle_beta   90.00
_cell.angle_gamma   90.00
#
_symmetry.space_group_name_H-M   'P 1'
#
loop_
_entity.id
_entity.type
_entity.pdbx_description
1 polymer ?
#
loop_
_entity_poly.entity_id
_entity_poly.type
_entity_poly.pdbx_seq_one_letter_code
_entity_poly.pdbx_strand_id
1 'polypeptide(L)'
;MKLFVCQQHLKQRHIGLKKLLLPLKSIILSIFLIFITISFLNPAGAADTKEKLSEIQKKIQSTMQKVKESRKKEKSVLERMGDIDRSIKKKEQELKAYDKRMSRTQTKIKKLSEEIRRLNTKLGSRQGHLKERLRALYKQQYGGYALLLISATDYQELIKKSKYISMIAYYDNRIINKYSLDIKEINSKKRELESLGEKLRANKEVTKKMQKSLRTDRIKKDKL
;
A
#
# COMPACT_ATOMS: atom_id res chain seq x y z
N MET A 1 63.11 -83.00 78.02
CA MET A 1 61.72 -83.12 77.55
C MET A 1 61.03 -81.78 77.73
N LYS A 2 60.44 -81.22 76.66
CA LYS A 2 59.49 -80.09 76.63
C LYS A 2 59.95 -78.80 77.33
N LEU A 3 60.73 -77.95 76.65
CA LEU A 3 60.69 -76.48 76.83
C LEU A 3 61.58 -75.73 75.81
N PHE A 4 62.50 -76.40 75.12
CA PHE A 4 63.33 -75.76 74.06
C PHE A 4 62.62 -75.61 72.70
N VAL A 5 61.45 -76.24 72.53
CA VAL A 5 60.72 -76.25 71.25
C VAL A 5 59.73 -75.06 71.11
N CYS A 6 59.48 -74.30 72.18
CA CYS A 6 58.39 -73.31 72.19
C CYS A 6 58.82 -71.83 72.05
N GLN A 7 60.12 -71.53 71.89
CA GLN A 7 60.61 -70.14 71.71
C GLN A 7 61.03 -69.79 70.27
N GLN A 8 61.14 -70.76 69.35
CA GLN A 8 61.49 -70.47 67.95
C GLN A 8 60.30 -70.13 67.03
N HIS A 9 59.05 -70.38 67.47
CA HIS A 9 57.87 -70.25 66.61
C HIS A 9 57.32 -68.82 66.43
N LEU A 10 57.72 -67.84 67.26
CA LEU A 10 57.21 -66.46 67.15
C LEU A 10 58.05 -65.53 66.25
N LYS A 11 59.28 -65.89 65.89
CA LYS A 11 60.18 -65.05 65.05
C LYS A 11 60.23 -65.45 63.56
N GLN A 12 59.46 -66.45 63.13
CA GLN A 12 59.45 -66.91 61.73
C GLN A 12 58.23 -66.47 60.89
N ARG A 13 57.17 -65.92 61.50
CA ARG A 13 55.96 -65.52 60.74
C ARG A 13 56.03 -64.16 60.04
N HIS A 14 56.85 -63.21 60.48
CA HIS A 14 56.90 -61.86 59.88
C HIS A 14 57.94 -61.67 58.76
N ILE A 15 58.90 -62.59 58.59
CA ILE A 15 59.99 -62.44 57.62
C ILE A 15 59.66 -63.12 56.27
N GLY A 16 58.78 -64.13 56.28
CA GLY A 16 58.37 -64.86 55.07
C GLY A 16 57.46 -64.10 54.11
N LEU A 17 56.69 -63.11 54.57
CA LEU A 17 55.72 -62.39 53.72
C LEU A 17 56.38 -61.32 52.83
N LYS A 18 57.53 -60.75 53.25
CA LYS A 18 58.24 -59.71 52.49
C LYS A 18 59.09 -60.27 51.35
N LYS A 19 59.58 -61.51 51.45
CA LYS A 19 60.42 -62.15 50.40
C LYS A 19 59.63 -62.65 49.19
N LEU A 20 58.31 -62.83 49.30
CA LEU A 20 57.45 -63.24 48.17
C LEU A 20 56.86 -62.07 47.37
N LEU A 21 56.84 -60.85 47.92
CA LEU A 21 56.28 -59.64 47.29
C LEU A 21 57.27 -58.84 46.43
N LEU A 22 58.58 -59.13 46.53
CA LEU A 22 59.63 -58.47 45.77
C LEU A 22 59.68 -58.87 44.27
N PRO A 23 59.59 -60.17 43.88
CA PRO A 23 59.63 -60.52 42.45
C PRO A 23 58.33 -60.13 41.72
N LEU A 24 57.19 -60.11 42.41
CA LEU A 24 55.89 -59.72 41.82
C LEU A 24 55.86 -58.23 41.44
N LYS A 25 56.42 -57.36 42.29
CA LYS A 25 56.54 -55.91 41.99
C LYS A 25 57.49 -55.65 40.81
N SER A 26 58.56 -56.43 40.67
CA SER A 26 59.48 -56.33 39.53
C SER A 26 58.86 -56.81 38.22
N ILE A 27 58.02 -57.85 38.26
CA ILE A 27 57.29 -58.35 37.10
C ILE A 27 56.18 -57.36 36.68
N ILE A 28 55.45 -56.78 37.63
CA ILE A 28 54.43 -55.75 37.35
C ILE A 28 55.08 -54.47 36.79
N LEU A 29 56.24 -54.07 37.31
CA LEU A 29 57.00 -52.92 36.79
C LEU A 29 57.53 -53.17 35.37
N SER A 30 57.98 -54.41 35.09
CA SER A 30 58.40 -54.83 33.76
C SER A 30 57.23 -54.88 32.76
N ILE A 31 56.08 -55.42 33.15
CA ILE A 31 54.87 -55.44 32.32
C ILE A 31 54.35 -54.02 32.07
N PHE A 32 54.42 -53.13 33.06
CA PHE A 32 54.05 -51.72 32.93
C PHE A 32 55.01 -50.95 31.99
N LEU A 33 56.32 -51.20 32.07
CA LEU A 33 57.31 -50.69 31.12
C LEU A 33 57.08 -51.21 29.70
N ILE A 34 56.72 -52.49 29.55
CA ILE A 34 56.38 -53.10 28.25
C ILE A 34 55.06 -52.53 27.70
N PHE A 35 54.07 -52.24 28.54
CA PHE A 35 52.81 -51.62 28.12
C PHE A 35 53.02 -50.15 27.68
N ILE A 36 53.92 -49.44 28.36
CA ILE A 36 54.34 -48.08 27.96
C ILE A 36 55.10 -48.13 26.63
N THR A 37 56.05 -49.06 26.44
CA THR A 37 56.79 -49.15 25.17
C THR A 37 55.91 -49.60 24.00
N ILE A 38 54.92 -50.49 24.23
CA ILE A 38 53.91 -50.88 23.23
C ILE A 38 52.98 -49.70 22.88
N SER A 39 52.68 -48.81 23.83
CA SER A 39 51.90 -47.60 23.57
C SER A 39 52.68 -46.55 22.76
N PHE A 40 54.01 -46.57 22.79
CA PHE A 40 54.89 -45.71 21.99
C PHE A 40 55.39 -46.35 20.68
N LEU A 41 55.11 -47.63 20.43
CA LEU A 41 55.55 -48.37 19.25
C LEU A 41 54.38 -48.66 18.28
N ASN A 42 53.57 -47.65 18.00
CA ASN A 42 52.60 -47.72 16.91
C ASN A 42 52.50 -46.38 16.15
N PRO A 43 53.42 -46.09 15.21
CA PRO A 43 53.32 -44.91 14.36
C PRO A 43 52.22 -45.01 13.27
N ALA A 44 51.43 -46.09 13.25
CA ALA A 44 50.53 -46.42 12.13
C ALA A 44 49.13 -45.77 12.16
N GLY A 45 48.79 -44.96 13.18
CA GLY A 45 47.44 -44.35 13.30
C GLY A 45 47.38 -42.83 13.40
N ALA A 46 48.51 -42.15 13.60
CA ALA A 46 48.54 -40.70 13.85
C ALA A 46 48.22 -39.86 12.60
N ALA A 47 48.56 -40.36 11.40
CA ALA A 47 48.29 -39.67 10.14
C ALA A 47 46.78 -39.61 9.82
N ASP A 48 46.05 -40.73 9.98
CA ASP A 48 44.61 -40.84 9.70
C ASP A 48 43.78 -39.97 10.67
N THR A 49 44.17 -39.87 11.95
CA THR A 49 43.52 -38.95 12.89
C THR A 49 43.75 -37.47 12.54
N LYS A 50 44.94 -37.10 12.05
CA LYS A 50 45.26 -35.72 11.66
C LYS A 50 44.52 -35.31 10.39
N GLU A 51 44.40 -36.23 9.45
CA GLU A 51 43.68 -36.05 8.19
C GLU A 51 42.17 -35.91 8.42
N LYS A 52 41.57 -36.77 9.26
CA LYS A 52 40.18 -36.63 9.72
C LYS A 52 39.92 -35.30 10.44
N LEU A 53 40.83 -34.85 11.29
CA LEU A 53 40.69 -33.57 12.02
C LEU A 53 40.76 -32.37 11.05
N SER A 54 41.68 -32.41 10.08
CA SER A 54 41.78 -31.43 9.00
C SER A 54 40.51 -31.40 8.13
N GLU A 55 39.95 -32.56 7.80
CA GLU A 55 38.72 -32.67 7.03
C GLU A 55 37.51 -32.11 7.81
N ILE A 56 37.41 -32.38 9.11
CA ILE A 56 36.38 -31.80 10.00
C ILE A 56 36.53 -30.29 10.10
N GLN A 57 37.75 -29.75 10.27
CA GLN A 57 37.99 -28.31 10.28
C GLN A 57 37.56 -27.64 8.96
N LYS A 58 37.89 -28.25 7.81
CA LYS A 58 37.42 -27.78 6.49
C LYS A 58 35.89 -27.80 6.39
N LYS A 59 35.23 -28.85 6.89
CA LYS A 59 33.75 -28.95 6.93
C LYS A 59 33.14 -27.87 7.83
N ILE A 60 33.72 -27.60 8.99
CA ILE A 60 33.28 -26.52 9.90
C ILE A 60 33.41 -25.16 9.20
N GLN A 61 34.57 -24.87 8.60
CA GLN A 61 34.81 -23.61 7.91
C GLN A 61 33.85 -23.41 6.73
N SER A 62 33.64 -24.45 5.91
CA SER A 62 32.66 -24.44 4.82
C SER A 62 31.24 -24.21 5.34
N THR A 63 30.85 -24.87 6.43
CA THR A 63 29.52 -24.71 7.04
C THR A 63 29.33 -23.30 7.60
N MET A 64 30.33 -22.74 8.29
CA MET A 64 30.30 -21.36 8.77
C MET A 64 30.16 -20.35 7.62
N GLN A 65 30.85 -20.59 6.49
CA GLN A 65 30.71 -19.75 5.30
C GLN A 65 29.31 -19.82 4.71
N LYS A 66 28.74 -21.03 4.57
CA LYS A 66 27.35 -21.25 4.14
C LYS A 66 26.34 -20.56 5.06
N VAL A 67 26.54 -20.61 6.38
CA VAL A 67 25.70 -19.89 7.35
C VAL A 67 25.81 -18.37 7.16
N LYS A 68 27.02 -17.84 6.98
CA LYS A 68 27.23 -16.39 6.75
C LYS A 68 26.58 -15.93 5.45
N GLU A 69 26.68 -16.72 4.38
CA GLU A 69 26.02 -16.45 3.10
C GLU A 69 24.50 -16.52 3.22
N SER A 70 23.97 -17.51 3.95
CA SER A 70 22.53 -17.64 4.21
C SER A 70 21.99 -16.45 5.00
N ARG A 71 22.69 -16.01 6.05
CA ARG A 71 22.32 -14.79 6.82
C ARG A 71 22.33 -13.53 5.95
N LYS A 72 23.31 -13.40 5.03
CA LYS A 72 23.33 -12.27 4.08
C LYS A 72 22.14 -12.30 3.13
N LYS A 73 21.79 -13.49 2.61
CA LYS A 73 20.60 -13.68 1.75
C LYS A 73 19.32 -13.35 2.51
N GLU A 74 19.16 -13.86 3.72
CA GLU A 74 18.03 -13.59 4.61
C GLU A 74 17.87 -12.08 4.84
N LYS A 75 18.94 -11.39 5.24
CA LYS A 75 18.92 -9.93 5.43
C LYS A 75 18.50 -9.18 4.15
N SER A 76 19.02 -9.59 2.99
CA SER A 76 18.64 -8.99 1.70
C SER A 76 17.17 -9.23 1.35
N VAL A 77 16.64 -10.42 1.64
CA VAL A 77 15.21 -10.73 1.45
C VAL A 77 14.34 -9.87 2.36
N LEU A 78 14.70 -9.75 3.65
CA LEU A 78 13.98 -8.90 4.61
C LEU A 78 13.97 -7.42 4.20
N GLU A 79 15.09 -6.90 3.70
CA GLU A 79 15.17 -5.53 3.16
C GLU A 79 14.22 -5.34 1.98
N ARG A 80 14.22 -6.27 1.01
CA ARG A 80 13.30 -6.24 -0.14
C ARG A 80 11.83 -6.34 0.29
N MET A 81 11.50 -7.18 1.28
CA MET A 81 10.14 -7.26 1.83
C MET A 81 9.74 -5.92 2.45
N GLY A 82 10.63 -5.27 3.20
CA GLY A 82 10.39 -3.96 3.78
C GLY A 82 10.14 -2.86 2.74
N ASP A 83 10.89 -2.88 1.63
CA ASP A 83 10.68 -1.96 0.50
C ASP A 83 9.32 -2.17 -0.17
N ILE A 84 8.96 -3.44 -0.43
CA ILE A 84 7.67 -3.79 -1.01
C ILE A 84 6.52 -3.36 -0.08
N ASP A 85 6.64 -3.57 1.23
CA ASP A 85 5.63 -3.15 2.20
C ASP A 85 5.44 -1.64 2.25
N ARG A 86 6.52 -0.87 2.17
CA ARG A 86 6.44 0.59 2.05
C ARG A 86 5.74 1.01 0.76
N SER A 87 6.07 0.38 -0.37
CA SER A 87 5.41 0.62 -1.66
C SER A 87 3.90 0.31 -1.61
N ILE A 88 3.52 -0.84 -1.06
CA ILE A 88 2.13 -1.26 -0.87
C ILE A 88 1.37 -0.23 -0.03
N LYS A 89 1.88 0.14 1.16
CA LYS A 89 1.24 1.12 2.04
C LYS A 89 1.04 2.47 1.35
N LYS A 90 2.06 2.95 0.61
CA LYS A 90 1.96 4.21 -0.14
C LYS A 90 0.87 4.14 -1.20
N LYS A 91 0.83 3.08 -2.02
CA LYS A 91 -0.19 2.88 -3.06
C LYS A 91 -1.60 2.77 -2.48
N GLU A 92 -1.77 2.11 -1.33
CA GLU A 92 -3.07 2.03 -0.64
C GLU A 92 -3.54 3.40 -0.14
N GLN A 93 -2.64 4.21 0.40
CA GLN A 93 -2.95 5.59 0.82
C GLN A 93 -3.33 6.47 -0.38
N GLU A 94 -2.58 6.36 -1.49
CA GLU A 94 -2.88 7.08 -2.72
C GLU A 94 -4.24 6.66 -3.30
N LEU A 95 -4.55 5.36 -3.35
CA LEU A 95 -5.86 4.85 -3.77
C LEU A 95 -6.99 5.42 -2.92
N LYS A 96 -6.86 5.43 -1.59
CA LYS A 96 -7.86 6.05 -0.70
C LYS A 96 -8.04 7.55 -0.98
N ALA A 97 -6.96 8.26 -1.31
CA ALA A 97 -7.04 9.67 -1.68
C ALA A 97 -7.75 9.89 -3.02
N TYR A 98 -7.47 9.04 -4.01
CA TYR A 98 -8.16 9.05 -5.30
C TYR A 98 -9.66 8.73 -5.15
N ASP A 99 -10.02 7.74 -4.34
CA ASP A 99 -11.43 7.39 -4.09
C ASP A 99 -12.20 8.58 -3.49
N LYS A 100 -11.61 9.25 -2.48
CA LYS A 100 -12.18 10.48 -1.91
C LYS A 100 -12.33 11.58 -2.96
N ARG A 101 -11.32 11.79 -3.80
CA ARG A 101 -11.36 12.79 -4.88
C ARG A 101 -12.46 12.46 -5.90
N MET A 102 -12.55 11.21 -6.33
CA MET A 102 -13.57 10.75 -7.27
C MET A 102 -14.99 10.89 -6.70
N SER A 103 -15.20 10.55 -5.43
CA SER A 103 -16.49 10.72 -4.75
C SER A 103 -16.92 12.21 -4.71
N ARG A 104 -15.98 13.11 -4.38
CA ARG A 104 -16.23 14.56 -4.43
C ARG A 104 -16.57 15.04 -5.84
N THR A 105 -15.82 14.60 -6.85
CA THR A 105 -16.08 14.95 -8.26
C THR A 105 -17.45 14.43 -8.71
N GLN A 106 -17.81 13.19 -8.37
CA GLN A 106 -19.11 12.61 -8.71
C GLN A 106 -20.26 13.39 -8.06
N THR A 107 -20.08 13.85 -6.82
CA THR A 107 -21.06 14.69 -6.11
C THR A 107 -21.22 16.04 -6.81
N LYS A 108 -20.12 16.67 -7.22
CA LYS A 108 -20.15 17.92 -7.99
C LYS A 108 -20.87 17.75 -9.32
N ILE A 109 -20.57 16.67 -10.07
CA ILE A 109 -21.26 16.31 -11.31
C ILE A 109 -22.77 16.22 -11.07
N LYS A 110 -23.22 15.47 -10.06
CA LYS A 110 -24.64 15.33 -9.73
C LYS A 110 -25.31 16.68 -9.46
N LYS A 111 -24.70 17.53 -8.63
CA LYS A 111 -25.22 18.87 -8.32
C LYS A 111 -25.31 19.75 -9.56
N LEU A 112 -24.25 19.78 -10.36
CA LEU A 112 -24.18 20.60 -11.57
C LEU A 112 -25.19 20.14 -12.64
N SER A 113 -25.37 18.83 -12.81
CA SER A 113 -26.40 18.28 -13.70
C SER A 113 -27.81 18.69 -13.28
N GLU A 114 -28.10 18.67 -11.97
CA GLU A 114 -29.39 19.10 -11.44
C GLU A 114 -29.61 20.62 -11.60
N GLU A 115 -28.58 21.42 -11.39
CA GLU A 115 -28.62 22.86 -11.67
C GLU A 115 -28.90 23.16 -13.15
N ILE A 116 -28.19 22.46 -14.06
CA ILE A 116 -28.42 22.57 -15.51
C ILE A 116 -29.86 22.20 -15.86
N ARG A 117 -30.41 21.13 -15.26
CA ARG A 117 -31.80 20.71 -15.47
C ARG A 117 -32.78 21.82 -15.06
N ARG A 118 -32.62 22.38 -13.86
CA ARG A 118 -33.45 23.48 -13.36
C ARG A 118 -33.36 24.73 -14.23
N LEU A 119 -32.16 25.08 -14.68
CA LEU A 119 -31.95 26.21 -15.59
C LEU A 119 -32.63 25.97 -16.95
N ASN A 120 -32.54 24.77 -17.52
CA ASN A 120 -33.24 24.44 -18.77
C ASN A 120 -34.77 24.52 -18.62
N THR A 121 -35.33 24.07 -17.49
CA THR A 121 -36.77 24.22 -17.23
C THR A 121 -37.19 25.69 -17.18
N LYS A 122 -36.41 26.54 -16.48
CA LYS A 122 -36.65 27.99 -16.43
C LYS A 122 -36.51 28.64 -17.80
N LEU A 123 -35.50 28.23 -18.57
CA LEU A 123 -35.26 28.71 -19.92
C LEU A 123 -36.45 28.38 -20.84
N GLY A 124 -36.96 27.15 -20.78
CA GLY A 124 -38.13 26.72 -21.57
C GLY A 124 -39.40 27.50 -21.21
N SER A 125 -39.65 27.76 -19.92
CA SER A 125 -40.77 28.61 -19.49
C SER A 125 -40.66 30.03 -20.06
N ARG A 126 -39.48 30.64 -20.02
CA ARG A 126 -39.26 31.97 -20.61
C ARG A 126 -39.38 31.95 -22.13
N GLN A 127 -38.91 30.89 -22.78
CA GLN A 127 -39.06 30.71 -24.23
C GLN A 127 -40.54 30.68 -24.62
N GLY A 128 -41.37 29.95 -23.85
CA GLY A 128 -42.82 29.91 -24.04
C GLY A 128 -43.46 31.29 -23.89
N HIS A 129 -43.12 32.03 -22.82
CA HIS A 129 -43.60 33.40 -22.62
C HIS A 129 -43.20 34.33 -23.78
N LEU A 130 -41.93 34.30 -24.20
CA LEU A 130 -41.45 35.12 -25.32
C LEU A 130 -42.12 34.75 -26.64
N LYS A 131 -42.44 33.47 -26.87
CA LYS A 131 -43.17 33.01 -28.06
C LYS A 131 -44.59 33.56 -28.10
N GLU A 132 -45.34 33.48 -27.00
CA GLU A 132 -46.68 34.05 -26.92
C GLU A 132 -46.65 35.57 -27.03
N ARG A 133 -45.63 36.22 -26.45
CA ARG A 133 -45.43 37.66 -26.59
C ARG A 133 -45.16 38.07 -28.04
N LEU A 134 -44.30 37.35 -28.74
CA LEU A 134 -43.99 37.59 -30.15
C LEU A 134 -45.25 37.40 -31.03
N ARG A 135 -46.05 36.37 -30.74
CA ARG A 135 -47.33 36.15 -31.42
C ARG A 135 -48.31 37.30 -31.17
N ALA A 136 -48.40 37.79 -29.94
CA ALA A 136 -49.26 38.93 -29.62
C ALA A 136 -48.83 40.18 -30.39
N LEU A 137 -47.52 40.48 -30.41
CA LEU A 137 -46.96 41.59 -31.18
C LEU A 137 -47.26 41.46 -32.69
N TYR A 138 -47.14 40.26 -33.24
CA TYR A 138 -47.48 40.00 -34.65
C TYR A 138 -48.98 40.21 -34.95
N LYS A 139 -49.87 39.68 -34.09
CA LYS A 139 -51.33 39.83 -34.25
C LYS A 139 -51.80 41.28 -34.12
N GLN A 140 -51.07 42.10 -33.36
CA GLN A 140 -51.42 43.50 -33.12
C GLN A 140 -51.23 44.40 -34.36
N GLN A 141 -50.65 43.88 -35.45
CA GLN A 141 -50.29 44.56 -36.71
C GLN A 141 -49.43 45.83 -36.51
N TYR A 142 -48.86 46.36 -37.60
CA TYR A 142 -48.15 47.63 -37.56
C TYR A 142 -49.14 48.75 -37.19
N GLY A 143 -48.86 49.46 -36.08
CA GLY A 143 -49.64 50.61 -35.64
C GLY A 143 -50.58 50.38 -34.45
N GLY A 144 -50.77 49.15 -33.95
CA GLY A 144 -51.71 48.90 -32.84
C GLY A 144 -51.41 49.68 -31.55
N TYR A 145 -50.14 49.87 -31.19
CA TYR A 145 -49.75 50.74 -30.06
C TYR A 145 -49.91 52.23 -30.37
N ALA A 146 -49.67 52.66 -31.61
CA ALA A 146 -49.90 54.04 -32.03
C ALA A 146 -51.40 54.38 -32.01
N LEU A 147 -52.24 53.47 -32.51
CA LEU A 147 -53.70 53.58 -32.45
C LEU A 147 -54.21 53.60 -31.01
N LEU A 148 -53.64 52.78 -30.12
CA LEU A 148 -53.95 52.81 -28.70
C LEU A 148 -53.64 54.19 -28.08
N LEU A 149 -52.50 54.80 -28.42
CA LEU A 149 -52.16 56.14 -27.94
C LEU A 149 -53.10 57.21 -28.51
N ILE A 150 -53.43 57.15 -29.81
CA ILE A 150 -54.36 58.07 -30.48
C ILE A 150 -55.79 57.95 -29.94
N SER A 151 -56.19 56.77 -29.44
CA SER A 151 -57.50 56.52 -28.84
C SER A 151 -57.70 57.11 -27.43
N ALA A 152 -56.72 57.84 -26.88
CA ALA A 152 -56.86 58.48 -25.57
C ALA A 152 -57.88 59.63 -25.63
N THR A 153 -58.81 59.67 -24.66
CA THR A 153 -59.84 60.70 -24.56
C THR A 153 -59.33 62.00 -23.94
N ASP A 154 -58.27 61.91 -23.13
CA ASP A 154 -57.64 63.07 -22.50
C ASP A 154 -56.11 62.87 -22.29
N TYR A 155 -55.45 63.96 -21.90
CA TYR A 155 -54.00 63.99 -21.67
C TYR A 155 -53.54 63.05 -20.54
N GLN A 156 -54.35 62.87 -19.49
CA GLN A 156 -54.00 61.98 -18.38
C GLN A 156 -54.06 60.51 -18.82
N GLU A 157 -55.04 60.13 -19.63
CA GLU A 157 -55.16 58.81 -20.22
C GLU A 157 -54.01 58.50 -21.18
N LEU A 158 -53.60 59.49 -22.00
CA LEU A 158 -52.44 59.37 -22.88
C LEU A 158 -51.15 59.07 -22.08
N ILE A 159 -50.89 59.80 -20.99
CA ILE A 159 -49.74 59.54 -20.11
C ILE A 159 -49.80 58.13 -19.53
N LYS A 160 -50.96 57.70 -19.03
CA LYS A 160 -51.12 56.35 -18.45
C LYS A 160 -50.85 55.27 -19.49
N LYS A 161 -51.43 55.37 -20.69
CA LYS A 161 -51.22 54.42 -21.80
C LYS A 161 -49.74 54.37 -22.21
N SER A 162 -49.09 55.52 -22.36
CA SER A 162 -47.65 55.62 -22.66
C SER A 162 -46.79 54.92 -21.60
N LYS A 163 -47.03 55.23 -20.31
CA LYS A 163 -46.33 54.60 -19.19
C LYS A 163 -46.48 53.08 -19.19
N TYR A 164 -47.68 52.57 -19.45
CA TYR A 164 -47.92 51.11 -19.52
C TYR A 164 -47.18 50.45 -20.68
N ILE A 165 -47.18 51.05 -21.87
CA ILE A 165 -46.40 50.55 -23.01
C ILE A 165 -44.91 50.50 -22.67
N SER A 166 -44.37 51.57 -22.08
CA SER A 166 -42.97 51.60 -21.65
C SER A 166 -42.65 50.54 -20.59
N MET A 167 -43.54 50.33 -19.63
CA MET A 167 -43.36 49.32 -18.58
C MET A 167 -43.36 47.89 -19.15
N ILE A 168 -44.25 47.61 -20.12
CA ILE A 168 -44.29 46.32 -20.82
C ILE A 168 -43.01 46.11 -21.64
N ALA A 169 -42.59 47.11 -22.43
CA ALA A 169 -41.36 47.02 -23.22
C ALA A 169 -40.11 46.80 -22.36
N TYR A 170 -40.04 47.48 -21.21
CA TYR A 170 -38.99 47.28 -20.22
C TYR A 170 -38.99 45.84 -19.66
N TYR A 171 -40.16 45.31 -19.33
CA TYR A 171 -40.31 43.94 -18.84
C TYR A 171 -39.91 42.90 -19.90
N ASP A 172 -40.35 43.08 -21.14
CA ASP A 172 -39.99 42.22 -22.28
C ASP A 172 -38.46 42.19 -22.47
N ASN A 173 -37.82 43.37 -22.47
CA ASN A 173 -36.36 43.48 -22.58
C ASN A 173 -35.65 42.76 -21.43
N ARG A 174 -36.15 42.91 -20.20
CA ARG A 174 -35.62 42.19 -19.03
C ARG A 174 -35.71 40.67 -19.22
N ILE A 175 -36.82 40.14 -19.72
CA ILE A 175 -36.96 38.69 -19.98
C ILE A 175 -35.98 38.23 -21.06
N ILE A 176 -35.86 38.97 -22.16
CA ILE A 176 -34.92 38.65 -23.25
C ILE A 176 -33.48 38.60 -22.74
N ASN A 177 -33.07 39.61 -21.97
CA ASN A 177 -31.73 39.65 -21.37
C ASN A 177 -31.51 38.46 -20.45
N LYS A 178 -32.51 38.15 -19.60
CA LYS A 178 -32.42 37.02 -18.67
C LYS A 178 -32.37 35.69 -19.43
N TYR A 179 -33.12 35.54 -20.52
CA TYR A 179 -33.06 34.37 -21.40
C TYR A 179 -31.67 34.17 -22.01
N SER A 180 -31.07 35.24 -22.54
CA SER A 180 -29.70 35.21 -23.08
C SER A 180 -28.65 34.85 -22.02
N LEU A 181 -28.77 35.43 -20.81
CA LEU A 181 -27.89 35.11 -19.68
C LEU A 181 -28.01 33.64 -19.25
N ASP A 182 -29.23 33.11 -19.16
CA ASP A 182 -29.44 31.71 -18.78
C ASP A 182 -28.82 30.76 -19.82
N ILE A 183 -28.89 31.06 -21.14
CA ILE A 183 -28.18 30.28 -22.17
C ILE A 183 -26.67 30.28 -21.94
N LYS A 184 -26.08 31.46 -21.71
CA LYS A 184 -24.64 31.59 -21.43
C LYS A 184 -24.24 30.80 -20.19
N GLU A 185 -25.03 30.89 -19.13
CA GLU A 185 -24.81 30.17 -17.87
C GLU A 185 -24.89 28.65 -18.07
N ILE A 186 -25.93 28.15 -18.75
CA ILE A 186 -26.10 26.72 -19.06
C ILE A 186 -24.90 26.21 -19.87
N ASN A 187 -24.46 26.94 -20.89
CA ASN A 187 -23.33 26.54 -21.72
C ASN A 187 -22.01 26.52 -20.92
N SER A 188 -21.82 27.48 -20.00
CA SER A 188 -20.67 27.48 -19.09
C SER A 188 -20.68 26.25 -18.18
N LYS A 189 -21.82 25.97 -17.55
CA LYS A 189 -22.00 24.80 -16.67
C LYS A 189 -21.85 23.47 -17.43
N LYS A 190 -22.29 23.38 -18.68
CA LYS A 190 -22.07 22.18 -19.52
C LYS A 190 -20.58 21.93 -19.77
N ARG A 191 -19.80 22.96 -20.10
CA ARG A 191 -18.34 22.84 -20.26
C ARG A 191 -17.65 22.42 -18.96
N GLU A 192 -18.09 22.97 -17.83
CA GLU A 192 -17.59 22.53 -16.52
C GLU A 192 -17.94 21.06 -16.25
N LEU A 193 -19.16 20.63 -16.57
CA LEU A 193 -19.60 19.25 -16.42
C LEU A 193 -18.74 18.28 -17.26
N GLU A 194 -18.44 18.64 -18.51
CA GLU A 194 -17.55 17.89 -19.40
C GLU A 194 -16.14 17.78 -18.79
N SER A 195 -15.56 18.90 -18.34
CA SER A 195 -14.24 18.91 -17.67
C SER A 195 -14.20 18.02 -16.42
N LEU A 196 -15.27 18.03 -15.60
CA LEU A 196 -15.37 17.15 -14.44
C LEU A 196 -15.48 15.68 -14.85
N GLY A 197 -16.21 15.39 -15.94
CA GLY A 197 -16.31 14.05 -16.53
C GLY A 197 -14.95 13.51 -16.97
N GLU A 198 -14.18 14.31 -17.70
CA GLU A 198 -12.82 13.96 -18.13
C GLU A 198 -11.88 13.71 -16.95
N LYS A 199 -11.89 14.60 -15.95
CA LYS A 199 -11.11 14.42 -14.71
C LYS A 199 -11.49 13.14 -13.98
N LEU A 200 -12.77 12.78 -13.94
CA LEU A 200 -13.23 11.55 -13.31
C LEU A 200 -12.75 10.31 -14.08
N ARG A 201 -12.82 10.32 -15.41
CA ARG A 201 -12.30 9.25 -16.27
C ARG A 201 -10.79 9.05 -16.09
N ALA A 202 -10.03 10.14 -16.12
CA ALA A 202 -8.58 10.09 -15.89
C ALA A 202 -8.22 9.48 -14.53
N ASN A 203 -8.90 9.89 -13.46
CA ASN A 203 -8.69 9.33 -12.12
C ASN A 203 -9.04 7.82 -12.05
N LYS A 204 -10.09 7.38 -12.76
CA LYS A 204 -10.44 5.94 -12.87
C LYS A 204 -9.33 5.12 -13.55
N GLU A 205 -8.74 5.64 -14.62
CA GLU A 205 -7.64 4.94 -15.30
C GLU A 205 -6.37 4.88 -14.45
N VAL A 206 -6.05 5.95 -13.73
CA VAL A 206 -4.92 5.98 -12.79
C VAL A 206 -5.11 4.96 -11.67
N THR A 207 -6.27 4.94 -11.03
CA THR A 207 -6.59 3.98 -9.95
C THR A 207 -6.57 2.55 -10.45
N LYS A 208 -7.09 2.25 -11.64
CA LYS A 208 -7.03 0.92 -12.27
C LYS A 208 -5.59 0.46 -12.49
N LYS A 209 -4.72 1.31 -13.02
CA LYS A 209 -3.29 1.02 -13.19
C LYS A 209 -2.61 0.76 -11.84
N MET A 210 -2.92 1.58 -10.85
CA MET A 210 -2.35 1.47 -9.51
C MET A 210 -2.79 0.18 -8.79
N GLN A 211 -4.07 -0.21 -8.90
CA GLN A 211 -4.58 -1.47 -8.39
C GLN A 211 -3.90 -2.69 -9.02
N LYS A 212 -3.64 -2.65 -10.34
CA LYS A 212 -2.87 -3.70 -11.03
C LYS A 212 -1.44 -3.79 -10.46
N SER A 213 -0.75 -2.65 -10.34
CA SER A 213 0.60 -2.61 -9.75
C SER A 213 0.61 -3.10 -8.29
N LEU A 214 -0.39 -2.72 -7.49
CA LEU A 214 -0.53 -3.17 -6.10
C LEU A 214 -0.69 -4.70 -6.01
N ARG A 215 -1.48 -5.30 -6.91
CA ARG A 215 -1.61 -6.77 -7.00
C ARG A 215 -0.27 -7.43 -7.35
N THR A 216 0.47 -6.87 -8.29
CA THR A 216 1.79 -7.38 -8.66
C THR A 216 2.79 -7.30 -7.51
N ASP A 217 2.79 -6.20 -6.76
CA ASP A 217 3.66 -6.03 -5.57
C ASP A 217 3.34 -7.07 -4.49
N ARG A 218 2.04 -7.32 -4.23
CA ARG A 218 1.60 -8.36 -3.29
C ARG A 218 2.07 -9.75 -3.72
N ILE A 219 1.88 -10.12 -4.99
CA ILE A 219 2.35 -11.41 -5.53
C ILE A 219 3.88 -11.53 -5.44
N LYS A 220 4.63 -10.44 -5.68
CA LYS A 220 6.10 -10.45 -5.53
C LYS A 220 6.51 -10.67 -4.08
N LYS A 221 5.80 -10.06 -3.13
CA LYS A 221 6.02 -10.26 -1.70
C LYS A 221 5.79 -11.72 -1.30
N ASP A 222 4.70 -12.32 -1.76
CA ASP A 222 4.33 -13.71 -1.42
C ASP A 222 5.31 -14.76 -1.99
N LYS A 223 6.15 -14.38 -2.96
CA LYS A 223 7.16 -15.24 -3.60
C LYS A 223 8.56 -15.11 -3.00
N LEU A 224 8.78 -14.16 -2.10
CA LEU A 224 10.06 -13.93 -1.41
C LEU A 224 10.08 -14.68 -0.08
#